data_AF-A0A4Q4KDW4-F1
#
_entry.id   AF-A0A4Q4KDW4-F1
#
_cell.length_a   1.000
_cell.length_b   1.000
_cell.length_c   1.000
_cell.angle_alpha   90.00
_cell.angle_beta   90.00
_cell.angle_gamma   90.00
#
_symmetry.space_group_name_H-M   'P 1'
#
loop_
_entity.id
_entity.type
_entity.pdbx_description
1 polymer ?
#
loop_
_entity_poly.entity_id
_entity_poly.type
_entity_poly.pdbx_seq_one_letter_code
_entity_poly.pdbx_strand_id
1 'polypeptide(L)'
;MKRFSLMIAIIAAMTTTGASAQSANLTGTYQCVQGCHGGLLAYVTQNGAELNMVTEAGVASRAWPDWFSPASRIWIEAFNIGAVYTPDGMTIQFDNGTIWQRFVPPPAPLSRRG
;
A
#
# COMPACT_ATOMS: atom_id res chain seq x y z
N MET A 1 -31.79 -3.36 59.31
CA MET A 1 -30.77 -4.29 58.78
C MET A 1 -30.63 -4.08 57.29
N LYS A 2 -29.38 -3.92 56.84
CA LYS A 2 -28.90 -3.78 55.44
C LYS A 2 -29.53 -4.80 54.48
N ARG A 3 -29.92 -4.35 53.28
CA ARG A 3 -29.85 -5.15 52.04
C ARG A 3 -29.48 -4.24 50.87
N PHE A 4 -28.18 -4.14 50.62
CA PHE A 4 -27.63 -3.72 49.33
C PHE A 4 -28.03 -4.79 48.30
N SER A 5 -28.63 -4.40 47.19
CA SER A 5 -28.84 -5.31 46.05
C SER A 5 -28.19 -4.72 44.81
N LEU A 6 -27.37 -5.57 44.20
CA LEU A 6 -26.25 -5.29 43.30
C LEU A 6 -26.65 -4.58 41.99
N MET A 7 -25.76 -3.67 41.59
CA MET A 7 -25.59 -3.17 40.22
C MET A 7 -25.21 -4.33 39.28
N ILE A 8 -25.82 -4.39 38.10
CA ILE A 8 -25.30 -5.16 36.96
C ILE A 8 -25.00 -4.15 35.85
N ALA A 9 -23.74 -3.72 35.76
CA ALA A 9 -23.25 -2.97 34.62
C ALA A 9 -22.88 -3.97 33.51
N ILE A 10 -23.65 -4.00 32.44
CA ILE A 10 -23.34 -4.79 31.24
C ILE A 10 -22.27 -4.03 30.47
N ILE A 11 -21.00 -4.42 30.64
CA ILE A 11 -19.91 -3.94 29.78
C ILE A 11 -20.01 -4.75 28.49
N ALA A 12 -20.60 -4.16 27.45
CA ALA A 12 -20.53 -4.70 26.10
C ALA A 12 -19.07 -4.61 25.62
N ALA A 13 -18.33 -5.71 25.73
CA ALA A 13 -17.04 -5.85 25.08
C ALA A 13 -17.28 -5.93 23.57
N MET A 14 -17.34 -4.77 22.91
CA MET A 14 -17.14 -4.68 21.47
C MET A 14 -15.67 -5.00 21.22
N THR A 15 -15.33 -6.28 21.17
CA THR A 15 -14.09 -6.70 20.53
C THR A 15 -14.25 -6.30 19.06
N THR A 16 -13.66 -5.17 18.69
CA THR A 16 -13.41 -4.85 17.28
C THR A 16 -12.55 -5.99 16.77
N THR A 17 -13.17 -7.00 16.17
CA THR A 17 -12.49 -7.85 15.21
C THR A 17 -11.98 -6.88 14.17
N GLY A 18 -10.71 -6.47 14.30
CA GLY A 18 -10.04 -5.73 13.25
C GLY A 18 -10.20 -6.60 12.02
N ALA A 19 -11.06 -6.18 11.11
CA ALA A 19 -11.15 -6.83 9.82
C ALA A 19 -9.73 -6.80 9.30
N SER A 20 -9.10 -7.96 9.16
CA SER A 20 -7.83 -8.09 8.47
C SER A 20 -8.13 -7.67 7.05
N ALA A 21 -8.03 -6.38 6.77
CA ALA A 21 -8.12 -5.85 5.43
C ALA A 21 -6.97 -6.51 4.70
N GLN A 22 -7.32 -7.45 3.81
CA GLN A 22 -6.34 -8.07 2.94
C GLN A 22 -5.85 -6.97 2.02
N SER A 23 -4.76 -6.32 2.40
CA SER A 23 -4.09 -5.30 1.60
C SER A 23 -3.72 -5.92 0.26
N ALA A 24 -3.94 -5.18 -0.83
CA ALA A 24 -3.52 -5.61 -2.16
C ALA A 24 -2.03 -5.96 -2.18
N ASN A 25 -1.62 -6.88 -3.05
CA ASN A 25 -0.20 -7.19 -3.22
C ASN A 25 0.47 -6.12 -4.09
N LEU A 26 1.08 -5.12 -3.45
CA LEU A 26 1.83 -4.07 -4.13
C LEU A 26 3.27 -4.49 -4.46
N THR A 27 3.73 -5.69 -4.06
CA THR A 27 5.07 -6.17 -4.42
C THR A 27 5.22 -6.26 -5.93
N GLY A 28 6.25 -5.63 -6.48
CA GLY A 28 6.55 -5.67 -7.90
C GLY A 28 7.33 -4.48 -8.39
N THR A 29 7.52 -4.47 -9.71
CA THR A 29 8.18 -3.40 -10.44
C THR A 29 7.13 -2.49 -11.06
N TYR A 30 7.33 -1.19 -10.98
CA TYR A 30 6.45 -0.17 -11.52
C TYR A 30 7.20 0.76 -12.45
N GLN A 31 6.49 1.27 -13.44
CA GLN A 31 6.93 2.36 -14.28
C GLN A 31 6.13 3.61 -13.92
N CYS A 32 6.82 4.74 -13.79
CA CYS A 32 6.13 6.01 -13.71
C CYS A 32 5.57 6.39 -15.10
N VAL A 33 4.27 6.68 -15.15
CA VAL A 33 3.54 7.03 -16.38
C VAL A 33 3.09 8.50 -16.40
N GLN A 34 3.09 9.16 -15.23
CA GLN A 34 2.73 10.58 -15.10
C GLN A 34 3.42 11.19 -13.88
N GLY A 35 3.81 12.47 -13.99
CA GLY A 35 4.41 13.21 -12.86
C GLY A 35 5.75 12.65 -12.41
N CYS A 36 6.57 12.17 -13.35
CA CYS A 36 7.81 11.46 -13.06
C CYS A 36 8.96 12.40 -12.71
N HIS A 37 9.71 12.03 -11.68
CA HIS A 37 10.91 12.76 -11.25
C HIS A 37 12.22 12.07 -11.66
N GLY A 38 12.12 10.93 -12.34
CA GLY A 38 13.24 10.15 -12.86
C GLY A 38 12.80 9.25 -14.02
N GLY A 39 13.73 8.41 -14.48
CA GLY A 39 13.52 7.51 -15.64
C GLY A 39 13.77 6.04 -15.35
N LEU A 40 14.03 5.67 -14.09
CA LEU A 40 14.21 4.28 -13.69
C LEU A 40 12.86 3.61 -13.46
N LEU A 41 12.87 2.28 -13.38
CA LEU A 41 11.74 1.57 -12.82
C LEU A 41 11.74 1.76 -11.30
N ALA A 42 10.55 1.90 -10.72
CA ALA A 42 10.34 1.85 -9.29
C ALA A 42 10.17 0.40 -8.84
N TYR A 43 10.60 0.09 -7.62
CA TYR A 43 10.53 -1.24 -7.04
C TYR A 43 9.82 -1.15 -5.70
N VAL A 44 8.88 -2.06 -5.46
CA VAL A 44 8.14 -2.16 -4.19
C VAL A 44 8.21 -3.60 -3.69
N THR A 45 8.51 -3.77 -2.41
CA THR A 45 8.48 -5.06 -1.72
C THR A 45 7.68 -4.96 -0.43
N GLN A 46 6.76 -5.90 -0.21
CA GLN A 46 5.97 -5.95 1.02
C GLN A 46 6.56 -6.96 2.01
N ASN A 47 6.77 -6.51 3.25
CA ASN A 47 7.19 -7.31 4.39
C ASN A 47 6.11 -7.22 5.48
N GLY A 48 5.06 -8.03 5.35
CA GLY A 48 3.86 -7.90 6.17
C GLY A 48 3.07 -6.64 5.80
N ALA A 49 2.76 -5.80 6.78
CA ALA A 49 2.09 -4.51 6.56
C ALA A 49 3.08 -3.42 6.10
N GLU A 50 4.38 -3.61 6.26
CA GLU A 50 5.37 -2.62 5.86
C GLU A 50 5.79 -2.82 4.41
N LEU A 51 6.09 -1.73 3.72
CA LEU A 51 6.59 -1.72 2.36
C LEU A 51 7.96 -1.05 2.31
N ASN A 52 8.86 -1.63 1.56
CA ASN A 52 10.10 -0.99 1.14
C ASN A 52 9.96 -0.63 -0.34
N MET A 53 10.35 0.58 -0.71
CA MET A 53 10.28 1.01 -2.10
C MET A 53 11.51 1.80 -2.51
N VAL A 54 11.83 1.72 -3.80
CA VAL A 54 12.79 2.60 -4.48
C VAL A 54 12.03 3.26 -5.62
N THR A 55 12.03 4.59 -5.65
CA THR A 55 11.31 5.39 -6.65
C THR A 55 11.97 5.36 -8.03
N GLU A 56 11.28 5.89 -9.04
CA GLU A 56 11.82 6.11 -10.39
C GLU A 56 13.01 7.09 -10.43
N ALA A 57 13.19 7.87 -9.36
CA ALA A 57 14.32 8.76 -9.14
C ALA A 57 15.47 8.09 -8.35
N GLY A 58 15.36 6.81 -8.00
CA GLY A 58 16.36 6.06 -7.24
C GLY A 58 16.37 6.35 -5.74
N VAL A 59 15.37 7.06 -5.22
CA VAL A 59 15.24 7.36 -3.78
C VAL A 59 14.55 6.20 -3.08
N ALA A 60 15.21 5.64 -2.06
CA ALA A 60 14.64 4.61 -1.20
C ALA A 60 13.73 5.22 -0.14
N SER A 61 12.60 4.56 0.15
CA SER A 61 11.67 4.95 1.21
C SER A 61 10.99 3.71 1.81
N ARG A 62 10.52 3.86 3.04
CA ARG A 62 9.54 2.97 3.65
C ARG A 62 8.14 3.51 3.41
N ALA A 63 7.16 2.62 3.42
CA ALA A 63 5.75 2.96 3.43
C ALA A 63 4.94 1.94 4.24
N TRP A 64 3.72 2.31 4.62
CA TRP A 64 2.81 1.45 5.35
C TRP A 64 1.36 1.86 5.07
N PRO A 65 0.36 0.97 5.30
CA PRO A 65 -1.04 1.31 5.22
C PRO A 65 -1.39 2.58 6.00
N ASP A 66 -2.13 3.47 5.37
CA ASP A 66 -2.65 4.67 6.01
C ASP A 66 -3.56 4.31 7.19
N TRP A 67 -3.54 5.12 8.25
CA TRP A 67 -4.33 4.88 9.46
C TRP A 67 -5.85 4.93 9.21
N PHE A 68 -6.32 5.87 8.38
CA PHE A 68 -7.73 6.11 8.09
C PHE A 68 -8.26 5.24 6.94
N SER A 69 -7.39 4.83 6.02
CA SER A 69 -7.79 4.02 4.86
C SER A 69 -6.77 2.92 4.53
N PRO A 70 -6.51 1.98 5.45
CA PRO A 70 -5.42 1.01 5.31
C PRO A 70 -5.60 0.03 4.14
N ALA A 71 -6.84 -0.15 3.69
CA ALA A 71 -7.20 -1.08 2.61
C ALA A 71 -6.99 -0.52 1.19
N SER A 72 -6.73 0.78 1.05
CA SER A 72 -6.63 1.44 -0.26
C SER A 72 -5.60 2.56 -0.33
N ARG A 73 -4.99 2.91 0.81
CA ARG A 73 -4.00 3.98 0.91
C ARG A 73 -2.76 3.53 1.66
N ILE A 74 -1.61 4.05 1.24
CA ILE A 74 -0.33 3.93 1.93
C ILE A 74 0.23 5.33 2.24
N TRP A 75 1.02 5.43 3.29
CA TRP A 75 1.82 6.58 3.65
C TRP A 75 3.29 6.33 3.32
N ILE A 76 3.96 7.29 2.66
CA ILE A 76 5.36 7.15 2.24
C ILE A 76 6.23 8.10 3.07
N GLU A 77 7.16 7.53 3.82
CA GLU A 77 7.96 8.23 4.83
C GLU A 77 8.86 9.32 4.26
N ALA A 78 9.65 9.01 3.23
CA ALA A 78 10.68 9.93 2.71
C ALA A 78 10.11 11.21 2.10
N PHE A 79 8.85 11.18 1.67
CA PHE A 79 8.19 12.31 1.01
C PHE A 79 7.08 12.93 1.86
N ASN A 80 6.70 12.29 2.96
CA ASN A 80 5.59 12.72 3.82
C ASN A 80 4.30 12.95 3.01
N ILE A 81 3.99 12.02 2.11
CA ILE A 81 2.79 12.03 1.27
C ILE A 81 2.08 10.67 1.33
N GLY A 82 0.78 10.70 1.05
CA GLY A 82 0.01 9.49 0.81
C GLY A 82 0.02 9.07 -0.66
N ALA A 83 -0.40 7.84 -0.89
CA ALA A 83 -0.78 7.34 -2.20
C ALA A 83 -1.99 6.42 -2.09
N VAL A 84 -2.87 6.46 -3.09
CA VAL A 84 -3.91 5.47 -3.29
C VAL A 84 -3.42 4.36 -4.21
N TYR A 85 -3.92 3.15 -4.01
CA TYR A 85 -3.64 2.03 -4.90
C TYR A 85 -4.92 1.32 -5.35
N THR A 86 -4.89 0.73 -6.54
CA THR A 86 -6.00 -0.08 -7.03
C THR A 86 -6.01 -1.44 -6.31
N PRO A 87 -7.19 -2.07 -6.09
CA PRO A 87 -7.28 -3.36 -5.39
C PRO A 87 -6.49 -4.51 -6.03
N ASP A 88 -6.24 -4.43 -7.34
CA ASP A 88 -5.42 -5.37 -8.11
C ASP A 88 -3.91 -5.07 -8.02
N GLY A 89 -3.51 -3.99 -7.34
CA GLY A 89 -2.12 -3.55 -7.21
C GLY A 89 -1.49 -3.12 -8.53
N MET A 90 -2.29 -2.76 -9.55
CA MET A 90 -1.79 -2.36 -10.86
C MET A 90 -1.38 -0.89 -10.92
N THR A 91 -2.01 -0.03 -10.12
CA THR A 91 -1.74 1.41 -10.13
C THR A 91 -1.52 1.92 -8.71
N ILE A 92 -0.52 2.79 -8.55
CA ILE A 92 -0.28 3.58 -7.34
C ILE A 92 -0.28 5.05 -7.77
N GLN A 93 -1.19 5.85 -7.20
CA GLN A 93 -1.30 7.28 -7.47
C GLN A 93 -0.97 8.05 -6.19
N PHE A 94 0.09 8.83 -6.26
CA PHE A 94 0.57 9.67 -5.16
C PHE A 94 -0.22 10.97 -5.08
N ASP A 95 -0.36 11.52 -3.88
CA ASP A 95 -1.14 12.75 -3.65
C ASP A 95 -0.56 13.98 -4.39
N ASN A 96 0.72 13.94 -4.78
CA ASN A 96 1.37 14.97 -5.61
C ASN A 96 1.06 14.84 -7.12
N GLY A 97 0.30 13.83 -7.53
CA GLY A 97 -0.07 13.57 -8.93
C GLY A 97 0.87 12.64 -9.70
N THR A 98 1.94 12.12 -9.09
CA THR A 98 2.75 11.05 -9.67
C THR A 98 1.91 9.77 -9.78
N ILE A 99 2.00 9.07 -10.92
CA ILE A 99 1.30 7.80 -11.14
C ILE A 99 2.29 6.73 -11.57
N TRP A 100 2.27 5.63 -10.83
CA TRP A 100 3.00 4.41 -11.12
C TRP A 100 2.04 3.34 -11.61
N GLN A 101 2.39 2.67 -12.70
CA GLN A 101 1.69 1.50 -13.20
C GLN A 101 2.62 0.28 -13.17
N ARG A 102 2.06 -0.89 -12.88
CA ARG A 102 2.84 -2.13 -12.84
C ARG A 102 3.51 -2.37 -14.19
N PHE A 103 4.82 -2.54 -14.15
CA PHE A 103 5.62 -2.75 -15.36
C PHE A 103 5.46 -4.20 -15.84
N VAL A 104 5.05 -4.34 -17.10
CA VAL A 104 5.02 -5.63 -17.80
C VAL A 104 6.08 -5.57 -18.91
N PRO A 105 7.14 -6.39 -18.84
CA PRO A 105 8.15 -6.39 -19.89
C PRO A 105 7.53 -6.80 -21.23
N PRO A 106 7.96 -6.19 -22.35
CA PRO A 106 7.48 -6.58 -23.66
C PRO A 106 7.78 -8.07 -23.93
N PRO A 107 6.94 -8.76 -24.73
CA PRO A 107 7.17 -10.15 -25.09
C PRO A 107 8.57 -10.33 -25.68
N ALA A 108 9.27 -11.41 -25.30
CA ALA A 108 10.55 -11.73 -25.88
C ALA A 108 10.42 -11.85 -27.41
N PRO A 109 11.38 -11.32 -28.19
CA PRO A 109 11.37 -11.49 -29.64
C PRO A 109 11.29 -12.98 -29.98
N LEU A 110 10.40 -13.34 -30.91
CA LEU A 110 10.35 -14.70 -31.42
C LEU A 110 11.70 -15.03 -32.06
N SER A 111 12.43 -15.98 -31.48
CA SER A 111 13.65 -16.52 -32.08
C SER A 111 13.26 -17.20 -33.40
N ARG A 112 13.49 -16.49 -34.51
CA ARG A 112 13.28 -17.05 -35.85
C ARG A 112 14.41 -18.06 -36.09
N ARG A 113 14.19 -19.33 -35.73
CA ARG A 113 15.06 -20.44 -36.18
C ARG A 113 14.92 -20.53 -37.70
N GLY A 114 15.99 -20.16 -38.40
CA GLY A 114 16.17 -20.43 -39.82
C GLY A 114 16.75 -21.82 -40.06
#